data_AF-A0A4Y2C0W8-F1
#
_entry.id   AF-A0A4Y2C0W8-F1
#
_cell.length_a   1.000
_cell.length_b   1.000
_cell.length_c   1.000
_cell.angle_alpha   90.00
_cell.angle_beta   90.00
_cell.angle_gamma   90.00
#
_symmetry.space_group_name_H-M   'P 1'
#
loop_
_entity.id
_entity.type
_entity.pdbx_description
1 polymer ?
#
loop_
_entity_poly.entity_id
_entity_poly.type
_entity_poly.pdbx_seq_one_letter_code
_entity_poly.pdbx_strand_id
1 'polypeptide(L)'
;MVKVGKLMSCYQQLCFAHGLQLAVDDILYKKNIEREEEHQEVTSNESDTDDDDTNDTHEEQGVTVTTTTYPRHLHLSRAEVIPRYNDLLQKVRKVVKLFKTSPTKYDMYLQKYVKENAGKVLSLILDCRTRWNSLLAMIERFRKLKVCIDKAFIDIGSDTTFSDLEWLKIKDLIESLQPFKLAVEAL
;
A
#
# COMPACT_ATOMS: atom_id res chain seq x y z
N MET A 1 -30.67 22.32 -34.26
CA MET A 1 -30.07 22.24 -32.92
C MET A 1 -28.64 21.74 -33.07
N VAL A 2 -27.66 22.64 -33.07
CA VAL A 2 -26.24 22.30 -33.26
C VAL A 2 -25.70 21.85 -31.91
N LYS A 3 -25.34 20.57 -31.77
CA LYS A 3 -24.66 20.09 -30.57
C LYS A 3 -23.25 20.64 -30.59
N VAL A 4 -22.99 21.68 -29.80
CA VAL A 4 -21.66 22.25 -29.59
C VAL A 4 -21.04 21.52 -28.40
N GLY A 5 -20.11 20.64 -28.69
CA GLY A 5 -19.31 19.92 -27.70
C GLY A 5 -18.24 19.12 -28.43
N LYS A 6 -16.97 19.33 -28.09
CA LYS A 6 -15.88 18.52 -28.65
C LYS A 6 -15.96 17.15 -27.99
N LEU A 7 -16.04 16.09 -28.79
CA LEU A 7 -15.94 14.72 -28.28
C LEU A 7 -14.58 14.58 -27.60
N MET A 8 -14.54 14.64 -26.28
CA MET A 8 -13.33 14.32 -25.53
C MET A 8 -13.08 12.83 -25.75
N SER A 9 -11.91 12.47 -26.29
CA SER A 9 -11.43 11.10 -26.19
C SER A 9 -11.26 10.81 -24.70
N CYS A 10 -12.20 10.08 -24.11
CA CYS A 10 -11.96 9.51 -22.79
C CYS A 10 -10.68 8.67 -22.91
N TYR A 11 -9.71 8.92 -22.04
CA TYR A 11 -8.56 8.04 -21.90
C TYR A 11 -9.11 6.73 -21.32
N GLN A 12 -9.55 5.82 -22.17
CA GLN A 12 -9.62 4.41 -21.80
C GLN A 12 -8.23 4.06 -21.30
N GLN A 13 -8.14 3.46 -20.13
CA GLN A 13 -6.87 3.06 -19.57
C GLN A 13 -6.27 1.96 -20.47
N LEU A 14 -5.45 2.36 -21.44
CA LEU A 14 -4.94 1.48 -22.51
C LEU A 14 -4.05 0.35 -21.96
N CYS A 15 -3.56 0.53 -20.74
CA CYS A 15 -2.65 -0.39 -20.06
C CYS A 15 -3.29 -0.83 -18.74
N PHE A 16 -3.82 -2.05 -18.69
CA PHE A 16 -4.39 -2.65 -17.49
C PHE A 16 -3.39 -2.65 -16.31
N ALA A 17 -2.10 -2.88 -16.59
CA ALA A 17 -1.05 -2.80 -15.58
C ALA A 17 -0.91 -1.39 -14.98
N HIS A 18 -1.13 -0.34 -15.77
CA HIS A 18 -1.12 1.04 -15.29
C HIS A 18 -2.36 1.36 -14.47
N GLY A 19 -3.53 0.81 -14.83
CA GLY A 19 -4.72 0.94 -13.99
C GLY A 19 -4.59 0.29 -12.63
N LEU A 20 -4.03 -0.91 -12.59
CA LEU A 20 -3.72 -1.59 -11.34
C LEU A 20 -2.67 -0.83 -10.53
N GLN A 21 -1.68 -0.24 -11.18
CA GLN A 21 -0.71 0.63 -10.52
C GLN A 21 -1.39 1.80 -9.80
N LEU A 22 -2.30 2.52 -10.46
CA LEU A 22 -3.00 3.65 -9.82
C LEU A 22 -3.87 3.21 -8.65
N ALA A 23 -4.57 2.07 -8.76
CA ALA A 23 -5.38 1.53 -7.66
C ALA A 23 -4.52 1.10 -6.47
N VAL A 24 -3.40 0.42 -6.71
CA VAL A 24 -2.44 0.01 -5.67
C VAL A 24 -1.82 1.24 -5.01
N ASP A 25 -1.47 2.27 -5.77
CA ASP A 25 -0.92 3.50 -5.21
C ASP A 25 -1.92 4.23 -4.30
N ASP A 26 -3.19 4.35 -4.72
CA ASP A 26 -4.20 5.06 -3.94
C ASP A 26 -4.57 4.33 -2.64
N ILE A 27 -4.55 2.99 -2.64
CA ILE A 27 -4.97 2.18 -1.48
C ILE A 27 -3.78 1.84 -0.57
N LEU A 28 -2.62 1.46 -1.11
CA LEU A 28 -1.52 0.86 -0.34
C LEU A 28 -0.30 1.78 -0.14
N TYR A 29 -0.17 2.84 -0.94
CA TYR A 29 0.96 3.79 -0.84
C TYR A 29 0.58 5.20 -0.42
N LYS A 30 -0.68 5.60 -0.56
CA LYS A 30 -1.14 6.91 -0.15
C LYS A 30 -1.15 7.01 1.38
N LYS A 31 -0.52 8.08 1.90
CA LYS A 31 -0.62 8.42 3.33
C LYS A 31 -2.01 8.97 3.60
N ASN A 32 -2.61 8.59 4.72
CA ASN A 32 -3.83 9.23 5.21
C ASN A 32 -3.45 10.59 5.78
N ILE A 33 -3.73 11.66 5.03
CA ILE A 33 -3.49 13.05 5.45
C ILE A 33 -4.35 13.40 6.69
N GLU A 34 -5.53 12.79 6.80
CA GLU A 34 -6.53 13.05 7.85
C GLU A 34 -6.09 12.77 9.29
N ARG A 35 -4.92 12.13 9.52
CA ARG A 35 -4.43 11.81 10.88
C ARG A 35 -3.26 12.68 11.35
N GLU A 36 -2.71 13.53 10.48
CA GLU A 36 -1.62 14.44 10.86
C GLU A 36 -2.16 15.74 11.51
N GLU A 37 -3.45 16.06 11.34
CA GLU A 37 -4.07 17.28 11.88
C GLU A 37 -4.46 17.19 13.38
N GLU A 38 -4.67 15.99 13.93
CA GLU A 38 -5.01 15.83 15.36
C GLU A 38 -3.81 15.95 16.32
N HIS A 39 -2.57 16.15 15.83
CA HIS A 39 -1.37 16.24 16.68
C HIS A 39 -0.59 17.56 16.53
N GLN A 40 -1.16 18.57 15.85
CA GLN A 40 -0.56 19.91 15.73
C GLN A 40 -1.48 21.01 16.25
N GLU A 41 -1.78 20.97 17.54
CA GLU A 41 -2.06 22.13 18.39
C GLU A 41 -0.91 22.19 19.42
N VAL A 42 -0.12 23.24 19.67
CA VAL A 42 -0.16 24.68 19.42
C VAL A 42 1.30 25.15 19.45
N THR A 43 1.80 25.82 18.42
CA THR A 43 2.73 26.95 18.59
C THR A 43 2.43 27.97 17.51
N SER A 44 1.78 29.04 17.94
CA SER A 44 1.54 30.28 17.23
C SER A 44 2.84 30.85 16.64
N ASN A 45 2.79 31.26 15.38
CA ASN A 45 3.37 32.52 14.94
C ASN A 45 2.68 32.99 13.67
N GLU A 46 2.37 34.27 13.70
CA GLU A 46 1.48 35.02 12.84
C GLU A 46 2.25 35.59 11.66
N SER A 47 1.63 35.62 10.47
CA SER A 47 1.92 36.67 9.48
C SER A 47 0.82 36.69 8.41
N ASP A 48 0.06 37.78 8.43
CA ASP A 48 -0.91 38.21 7.44
C ASP A 48 -0.30 38.40 6.04
N THR A 49 -1.12 38.17 5.01
CA THR A 49 -1.28 39.13 3.91
C THR A 49 -2.56 38.83 3.13
N ASP A 50 -3.39 39.86 3.06
CA ASP A 50 -4.64 39.98 2.31
C ASP A 50 -4.44 40.05 0.79
N ASP A 51 -5.41 39.52 0.04
CA ASP A 51 -6.11 40.09 -1.13
C ASP A 51 -6.76 38.95 -1.93
N ASP A 52 -7.91 39.05 -2.60
CA ASP A 52 -9.19 39.76 -2.49
C ASP A 52 -10.05 39.13 -3.62
N ASP A 53 -11.36 39.14 -3.42
CA ASP A 53 -12.44 39.11 -4.41
C ASP A 53 -12.53 37.97 -5.46
N THR A 54 -13.58 37.16 -5.43
CA THR A 54 -14.91 37.53 -5.99
C THR A 54 -15.91 36.36 -5.89
N ASN A 55 -17.12 36.72 -5.47
CA ASN A 55 -18.35 35.91 -5.47
C ASN A 55 -18.70 35.35 -6.87
N ASP A 56 -19.28 34.14 -6.92
CA ASP A 56 -20.58 33.96 -7.56
C ASP A 56 -21.23 32.61 -7.25
N THR A 57 -22.40 32.71 -6.60
CA THR A 57 -23.43 31.70 -6.36
C THR A 57 -23.97 31.11 -7.66
N HIS A 58 -24.13 29.78 -7.71
CA HIS A 58 -25.20 29.17 -8.49
C HIS A 58 -25.68 27.87 -7.83
N GLU A 59 -26.92 27.91 -7.36
CA GLU A 59 -27.71 26.75 -6.95
C GLU A 59 -27.99 25.88 -8.19
N GLU A 60 -27.59 24.60 -8.17
CA GLU A 60 -28.16 23.60 -9.06
C GLU A 60 -28.81 22.47 -8.26
N GLN A 61 -30.12 22.35 -8.46
CA GLN A 61 -30.99 21.32 -7.96
C GLN A 61 -30.61 19.97 -8.58
N GLY A 62 -30.05 19.07 -7.76
CA GLY A 62 -29.64 17.72 -8.17
C GLY A 62 -30.71 16.67 -7.88
N VAL A 63 -31.21 16.04 -8.95
CA VAL A 63 -32.20 14.95 -9.01
C VAL A 63 -31.85 13.77 -8.10
N THR A 64 -32.79 13.35 -7.25
CA THR A 64 -32.66 12.16 -6.38
C THR A 64 -32.97 10.88 -7.15
N VAL A 65 -31.93 10.11 -7.47
CA VAL A 65 -32.06 8.75 -8.00
C VAL A 65 -32.18 7.77 -6.84
N THR A 66 -33.36 7.18 -6.64
CA THR A 66 -33.60 6.12 -5.65
C THR A 66 -33.10 4.76 -6.18
N THR A 67 -31.84 4.43 -5.95
CA THR A 67 -31.36 3.05 -6.17
C THR A 67 -31.83 2.15 -5.03
N THR A 68 -32.64 1.17 -5.38
CA THR A 68 -33.13 0.10 -4.50
C THR A 68 -32.00 -0.57 -3.73
N THR A 69 -32.10 -0.55 -2.40
CA THR A 69 -31.18 -1.16 -1.45
C THR A 69 -31.15 -2.68 -1.64
N TYR A 70 -30.17 -3.17 -2.37
CA TYR A 70 -29.65 -4.53 -2.18
C TYR A 70 -28.76 -4.52 -0.93
N PRO A 71 -28.86 -5.52 -0.03
CA PRO A 71 -28.07 -5.57 1.18
C PRO A 71 -26.59 -5.66 0.81
N ARG A 72 -25.89 -4.52 0.92
CA ARG A 72 -24.46 -4.40 0.69
C ARG A 72 -23.72 -5.29 1.70
N HIS A 73 -23.27 -6.43 1.21
CA HIS A 73 -22.19 -7.20 1.80
C HIS A 73 -21.03 -6.23 2.12
N LEU A 74 -20.64 -6.15 3.40
CA LEU A 74 -19.62 -5.28 4.02
C LEU A 74 -18.88 -4.33 3.06
N HIS A 75 -19.39 -3.11 2.88
CA HIS A 75 -18.62 -2.02 2.30
C HIS A 75 -17.69 -1.46 3.39
N LEU A 76 -16.55 -2.12 3.60
CA LEU A 76 -15.48 -1.63 4.46
C LEU A 76 -14.99 -0.31 3.85
N SER A 77 -15.11 0.79 4.60
CA SER A 77 -14.83 2.11 4.06
C SER A 77 -13.33 2.25 3.73
N ARG A 78 -13.00 3.09 2.74
CA ARG A 78 -11.61 3.44 2.39
C ARG A 78 -10.80 3.86 3.63
N ALA A 79 -11.44 4.52 4.59
CA ALA A 79 -10.85 4.95 5.86
C ALA A 79 -10.45 3.79 6.79
N GLU A 80 -11.06 2.61 6.66
CA GLU A 80 -10.78 1.43 7.52
C GLU A 80 -9.68 0.52 6.95
N VAL A 81 -9.54 0.46 5.62
CA VAL A 81 -8.58 -0.44 4.95
C VAL A 81 -7.18 0.15 4.91
N ILE A 82 -7.05 1.43 4.55
CA ILE A 82 -5.75 2.07 4.28
C ILE A 82 -4.83 2.14 5.52
N PRO A 83 -5.29 2.54 6.72
CA PRO A 83 -4.41 2.59 7.88
C PRO A 83 -3.97 1.21 8.37
N ARG A 84 -4.82 0.19 8.25
CA ARG A 84 -4.57 -1.15 8.82
C ARG A 84 -3.40 -1.89 8.18
N TYR A 85 -3.17 -1.70 6.88
CA TYR A 85 -2.09 -2.38 6.16
C TYR A 85 -0.83 -1.53 6.02
N ASN A 86 -0.94 -0.19 6.05
CA ASN A 86 0.23 0.66 5.85
C ASN A 86 1.27 0.43 6.96
N ASP A 87 0.86 0.42 8.23
CA ASP A 87 1.77 0.20 9.36
C ASP A 87 2.47 -1.17 9.28
N LEU A 88 1.72 -2.21 8.92
CA LEU A 88 2.24 -3.56 8.71
C LEU A 88 3.25 -3.58 7.55
N LEU A 89 2.93 -2.94 6.43
CA LEU A 89 3.83 -2.85 5.29
C LEU A 89 5.08 -2.02 5.60
N GLN A 90 4.97 -0.93 6.37
CA GLN A 90 6.13 -0.16 6.82
C GLN A 90 7.02 -1.00 7.73
N LYS A 91 6.44 -1.79 8.63
CA LYS A 91 7.17 -2.73 9.50
C LYS A 91 7.92 -3.77 8.65
N VAL A 92 7.27 -4.37 7.65
CA VAL A 92 7.93 -5.29 6.69
C VAL A 92 9.09 -4.58 5.98
N ARG A 93 8.88 -3.38 5.43
CA ARG A 93 9.92 -2.60 4.75
C ARG A 93 11.09 -2.28 5.67
N LYS A 94 10.84 -1.94 6.95
CA LYS A 94 11.89 -1.67 7.95
C LYS A 94 12.78 -2.89 8.14
N VAL A 95 12.20 -4.08 8.24
CA VAL A 95 12.95 -5.33 8.38
C VAL A 95 13.74 -5.66 7.13
N VAL A 96 13.12 -5.55 5.95
CA VAL A 96 13.82 -5.77 4.68
C VAL A 96 15.01 -4.82 4.57
N LYS A 97 14.83 -3.54 4.91
CA LYS A 97 15.91 -2.54 4.93
C LYS A 97 17.01 -2.92 5.92
N LEU A 98 16.67 -3.34 7.14
CA LEU A 98 17.66 -3.74 8.17
C LEU A 98 18.64 -4.81 7.68
N PHE A 99 18.15 -5.80 6.94
CA PHE A 99 19.02 -6.81 6.35
C PHE A 99 19.75 -6.28 5.11
N LYS A 100 19.10 -5.50 4.25
CA LYS A 100 19.75 -4.97 3.04
C LYS A 100 20.84 -3.93 3.32
N THR A 101 20.74 -3.18 4.42
CA THR A 101 21.71 -2.13 4.77
C THR A 101 22.93 -2.67 5.52
N SER A 102 22.82 -3.84 6.15
CA SER A 102 23.92 -4.43 6.91
C SER A 102 24.35 -5.75 6.27
N PRO A 103 25.45 -5.75 5.49
CA PRO A 103 26.00 -6.96 4.90
C PRO A 103 26.27 -8.05 5.94
N THR A 104 26.81 -7.67 7.11
CA THR A 104 27.04 -8.60 8.22
C THR A 104 25.75 -9.28 8.66
N LYS A 105 24.66 -8.52 8.87
CA LYS A 105 23.39 -9.11 9.30
C LYS A 105 22.77 -10.01 8.24
N TYR A 106 22.94 -9.62 6.98
CA TYR A 106 22.47 -10.38 5.84
C TYR A 106 23.23 -11.70 5.66
N ASP A 107 24.55 -11.67 5.60
CA ASP A 107 25.36 -12.84 5.28
C ASP A 107 25.52 -13.80 6.47
N MET A 108 25.73 -13.27 7.69
CA MET A 108 25.98 -14.12 8.87
C MET A 108 24.70 -14.73 9.46
N TYR A 109 23.61 -13.95 9.55
CA TYR A 109 22.41 -14.42 10.23
C TYR A 109 21.35 -14.89 9.23
N LEU A 110 20.91 -14.01 8.32
CA LEU A 110 19.80 -14.38 7.41
C LEU A 110 20.22 -15.45 6.39
N GLN A 111 21.31 -15.25 5.67
CA GLN A 111 21.72 -16.17 4.59
C GLN A 111 22.15 -17.54 5.11
N LYS A 112 22.67 -17.62 6.33
CA LYS A 112 22.93 -18.89 7.02
C LYS A 112 21.65 -19.73 7.09
N TYR A 113 20.58 -19.20 7.69
CA TYR A 113 19.31 -19.91 7.82
C TYR A 113 18.60 -20.15 6.49
N VAL A 114 18.74 -19.23 5.53
CA VAL A 114 18.16 -19.39 4.19
C VAL A 114 18.83 -20.54 3.44
N LYS A 115 20.15 -20.66 3.50
CA LYS A 115 20.89 -21.79 2.89
C LYS A 115 20.51 -23.11 3.54
N GLU A 116 20.38 -23.15 4.86
CA GLU A 116 19.95 -24.35 5.61
C GLU A 116 18.53 -24.78 5.25
N ASN A 117 17.57 -23.85 5.19
CA ASN A 117 16.16 -24.18 4.93
C ASN A 117 15.81 -24.40 3.46
N ALA A 118 16.39 -23.62 2.54
CA ALA A 118 15.99 -23.61 1.13
C ALA A 118 17.03 -24.22 0.19
N GLY A 119 18.22 -24.58 0.69
CA GLY A 119 19.34 -25.12 -0.10
C GLY A 119 19.94 -24.13 -1.10
N LYS A 120 19.45 -22.88 -1.14
CA LYS A 120 19.91 -21.83 -2.05
C LYS A 120 19.82 -20.45 -1.40
N VAL A 121 20.65 -19.53 -1.89
CA VAL A 121 20.63 -18.12 -1.49
C VAL A 121 19.34 -17.48 -1.99
N LEU A 122 18.48 -17.04 -1.07
CA LEU A 122 17.31 -16.22 -1.36
C LEU A 122 17.45 -14.90 -0.63
N SER A 123 17.38 -13.79 -1.36
CA SER A 123 17.46 -12.45 -0.81
C SER A 123 16.07 -11.91 -0.48
N LEU A 124 16.00 -11.01 0.50
CA LEU A 124 14.82 -10.19 0.73
C LEU A 124 14.71 -9.12 -0.38
N ILE A 125 13.48 -8.91 -0.83
CA ILE A 125 13.14 -7.96 -1.89
C ILE A 125 12.50 -6.75 -1.23
N LEU A 126 12.91 -5.54 -1.62
CA LEU A 126 12.22 -4.31 -1.23
C LEU A 126 11.30 -3.92 -2.38
N ASP A 127 10.08 -3.51 -2.06
CA ASP A 127 9.11 -3.07 -3.05
C ASP A 127 9.52 -1.74 -3.71
N CYS A 128 8.95 -1.48 -4.87
CA CYS A 128 9.17 -0.29 -5.69
C CYS A 128 7.82 0.35 -5.99
N ARG A 129 7.64 1.60 -5.55
CA ARG A 129 6.36 2.28 -5.64
C ARG A 129 5.77 2.30 -7.06
N THR A 130 6.61 2.43 -8.09
CA THR A 130 6.17 2.57 -9.49
C THR A 130 5.82 1.26 -10.19
N ARG A 131 5.89 0.11 -9.50
CA ARG A 131 5.60 -1.22 -10.05
C ARG A 131 4.64 -1.97 -9.17
N TRP A 132 3.43 -2.21 -9.68
CA TRP A 132 2.27 -2.64 -8.90
C TRP A 132 2.51 -4.02 -8.25
N ASN A 133 3.22 -4.89 -8.96
CA ASN A 133 3.54 -6.26 -8.52
C ASN A 133 4.75 -6.33 -7.57
N SER A 134 5.50 -5.25 -7.37
CA SER A 134 6.71 -5.27 -6.55
C SER A 134 6.38 -5.43 -5.06
N LEU A 135 5.25 -4.88 -4.62
CA LEU A 135 4.72 -5.06 -3.26
C LEU A 135 4.41 -6.53 -3.01
N LEU A 136 3.67 -7.16 -3.94
CA LEU A 136 3.35 -8.59 -3.90
C LEU A 136 4.62 -9.44 -3.83
N ALA A 137 5.60 -9.16 -4.69
CA ALA A 137 6.88 -9.87 -4.70
C ALA A 137 7.66 -9.72 -3.36
N MET A 138 7.63 -8.54 -2.74
CA MET A 138 8.23 -8.31 -1.42
C MET A 138 7.53 -9.16 -0.36
N ILE A 139 6.20 -9.09 -0.23
CA ILE A 139 5.46 -9.79 0.83
C ILE A 139 5.46 -11.31 0.64
N GLU A 140 5.42 -11.82 -0.59
CA GLU A 140 5.58 -13.25 -0.90
C GLU A 140 6.96 -13.75 -0.45
N ARG A 141 8.03 -13.03 -0.82
CA ARG A 141 9.39 -13.39 -0.41
C ARG A 141 9.56 -13.32 1.10
N PHE A 142 9.02 -12.28 1.72
CA PHE A 142 9.09 -12.07 3.15
C PHE A 142 8.42 -13.21 3.92
N ARG A 143 7.19 -13.57 3.54
CA ARG A 143 6.47 -14.70 4.13
C ARG A 143 7.17 -16.03 3.90
N LYS A 144 7.72 -16.27 2.70
CA LYS A 144 8.49 -17.48 2.40
C LYS A 144 9.72 -17.64 3.31
N LEU A 145 10.32 -16.54 3.74
CA LEU A 145 11.49 -16.53 4.61
C LEU A 145 11.14 -16.36 6.10
N LYS A 146 9.86 -16.45 6.50
CA LYS A 146 9.39 -16.29 7.89
C LYS A 146 10.30 -16.98 8.92
N VAL A 147 10.49 -18.30 8.76
CA VAL A 147 11.28 -19.10 9.72
C VAL A 147 12.74 -18.63 9.78
N CYS A 148 13.32 -18.23 8.65
CA CYS A 148 14.69 -17.73 8.59
C CYS A 148 14.81 -16.35 9.27
N ILE A 149 13.82 -15.48 9.07
CA ILE A 149 13.75 -14.15 9.67
C ILE A 149 13.60 -14.27 11.19
N ASP A 150 12.69 -15.12 11.66
CA ASP A 150 12.44 -15.35 13.09
C ASP A 150 13.73 -15.83 13.79
N LYS A 151 14.44 -16.80 13.22
CA LYS A 151 15.74 -17.26 13.73
C LYS A 151 16.83 -16.17 13.69
N ALA A 152 16.92 -15.43 12.58
CA ALA A 152 17.90 -14.36 12.45
C ALA A 152 17.67 -13.24 13.46
N PHE A 153 16.41 -12.94 13.83
CA PHE A 153 16.11 -11.95 14.87
C PHE A 153 16.52 -12.39 16.26
N ILE A 154 16.38 -13.67 16.59
CA ILE A 154 16.85 -14.23 17.85
C ILE A 154 18.38 -14.05 17.95
N ASP A 155 19.12 -14.38 16.89
CA ASP A 155 20.58 -14.25 16.88
C ASP A 155 21.07 -12.80 16.91
N ILE A 156 20.36 -11.89 16.24
CA ILE A 156 20.68 -10.45 16.23
C ILE A 156 20.31 -9.80 17.58
N GLY A 157 19.48 -10.45 18.40
CA GLY A 157 18.90 -9.84 19.59
C GLY A 157 17.95 -8.68 19.26
N SER A 158 17.18 -8.80 18.17
CA SER A 158 16.23 -7.76 17.79
C SER A 158 14.89 -7.95 18.46
N ASP A 159 14.36 -6.89 19.07
CA ASP A 159 13.00 -6.89 19.65
C ASP A 159 11.87 -6.87 18.60
N THR A 160 12.23 -6.83 17.31
CA THR A 160 11.22 -6.80 16.24
C THR A 160 10.66 -8.19 16.03
N THR A 161 9.38 -8.39 16.39
CA THR A 161 8.66 -9.64 16.14
C THR A 161 7.38 -9.37 15.34
N PHE A 162 6.88 -10.40 14.65
CA PHE A 162 5.59 -10.36 13.97
C PHE A 162 4.64 -11.33 14.67
N SER A 163 3.49 -10.83 15.10
CA SER A 163 2.42 -11.63 15.67
C SER A 163 1.77 -12.54 14.62
N ASP A 164 1.13 -13.62 15.06
CA ASP A 164 0.40 -14.52 14.16
C ASP A 164 -0.70 -13.79 13.37
N LEU A 165 -1.34 -12.78 13.98
CA LEU A 165 -2.32 -11.94 13.31
C LEU A 165 -1.69 -11.10 12.19
N GLU A 166 -0.48 -10.56 12.39
CA GLU A 166 0.23 -9.85 11.34
C GLU A 166 0.63 -10.78 10.19
N TRP A 167 1.08 -11.99 10.50
CA TRP A 167 1.36 -13.01 9.48
C TRP A 167 0.11 -13.43 8.70
N LEU A 168 -1.04 -13.54 9.37
CA LEU A 168 -2.33 -13.80 8.74
C LEU A 168 -2.71 -12.66 7.79
N LYS A 169 -2.61 -11.40 8.22
CA LYS A 169 -2.85 -10.24 7.36
C LYS A 169 -1.93 -10.21 6.13
N ILE A 170 -0.65 -10.57 6.28
CA ILE A 170 0.27 -10.68 5.14
C ILE A 170 -0.20 -11.78 4.17
N LYS A 171 -0.67 -12.93 4.69
CA LYS A 171 -1.25 -14.00 3.88
C LYS A 171 -2.47 -13.51 3.09
N ASP A 172 -3.41 -12.87 3.78
CA ASP A 172 -4.65 -12.39 3.17
C ASP A 172 -4.37 -11.35 2.07
N LEU A 173 -3.37 -10.48 2.29
CA LEU A 173 -2.94 -9.50 1.28
C LEU A 173 -2.32 -10.18 0.05
N ILE A 174 -1.51 -11.22 0.23
CA ILE A 174 -0.95 -12.02 -0.89
C ILE A 174 -2.10 -12.63 -1.70
N GLU A 175 -3.04 -13.30 -1.03
CA GLU A 175 -4.16 -13.99 -1.67
C GLU A 175 -5.10 -13.02 -2.38
N SER A 176 -5.24 -11.79 -1.87
CA SER A 176 -6.02 -10.72 -2.51
C SER A 176 -5.32 -10.15 -3.74
N LEU A 177 -3.99 -10.02 -3.73
CA LEU A 177 -3.22 -9.42 -4.82
C LEU A 177 -2.86 -10.42 -5.95
N GLN A 178 -2.79 -11.71 -5.65
CA GLN A 178 -2.38 -12.76 -6.59
C GLN A 178 -3.27 -12.85 -7.85
N PRO A 179 -4.62 -12.75 -7.78
CA PRO A 179 -5.47 -12.80 -8.97
C PRO A 179 -5.15 -11.69 -9.98
N PHE A 180 -4.80 -10.49 -9.52
CA PHE A 180 -4.43 -9.37 -10.40
C PHE A 180 -3.14 -9.66 -11.18
N LYS A 181 -2.20 -10.38 -10.56
CA LYS A 181 -0.97 -10.83 -11.24
C LYS A 181 -1.27 -11.79 -12.37
N LEU A 182 -2.06 -12.82 -12.08
CA LEU A 182 -2.43 -13.81 -13.08
C LEU A 182 -3.22 -13.17 -14.22
N ALA A 183 -4.12 -12.23 -13.91
CA ALA A 183 -4.90 -11.51 -14.92
C ALA A 183 -4.00 -10.67 -15.84
N VAL A 184 -3.04 -9.93 -15.29
CA VAL A 184 -2.13 -9.09 -16.10
C VAL A 184 -1.15 -9.94 -16.90
N GLU A 185 -0.64 -11.04 -16.34
CA GLU A 185 0.30 -11.94 -17.05
C GLU A 185 -0.36 -12.75 -18.17
N ALA A 186 -1.70 -12.85 -18.18
CA ALA A 186 -2.47 -13.55 -19.20
C ALA A 186 -2.92 -12.67 -20.39
N LEU A 187 -2.69 -11.36 -20.32
CA LEU A 187 -2.99 -10.38 -21.38
C LEU A 187 -1.80 -10.22 -22.34
#